data_AF-A0A5K7YS78-F1
#
_entry.id   AF-A0A5K7YS78-F1
#
_cell.length_a   1.000
_cell.length_b   1.000
_cell.length_c   1.000
_cell.angle_alpha   90.00
_cell.angle_beta   90.00
_cell.angle_gamma   90.00
#
_symmetry.space_group_name_H-M   'P 1'
#
loop_
_entity.id
_entity.type
_entity.pdbx_description
1 polymer ?
#
loop_
_entity_poly.entity_id
_entity_poly.type
_entity_poly.pdbx_seq_one_letter_code
_entity_poly.pdbx_strand_id
1 'polypeptide(L)'
;MQAKIPFHVQNGQTFYDRREVRCLLDYLRVINAHDSDEGDEALLNILNVPVRYISNAIRDQLKEYSRHRGIRLYRGLQSMIIMVPYVRKLIKEMLAFMDPLIESAEYLEPVQVIQSIRTAFDYDRFIVDEDIPSPDDVKINNINQLQLAAARYSTIGTFLEYTDSFQDEAVADDKEGVSLMTVHKAKGLEFPVVFLIGLVEGLMPSGKGNLEEERRICFVAISRAMHLLFLSYPLNYLGQPSKKSIFLDEALSNRHPSIDKSAA
;
A
#
# COMPACT_ATOMS: atom_id res chain seq x y z
N MET A 1 2.42 5.94 14.58
CA MET A 1 1.88 7.30 14.73
C MET A 1 1.10 7.54 16.04
N GLN A 2 1.06 6.59 16.98
CA GLN A 2 0.50 6.79 18.34
C GLN A 2 1.04 8.00 19.13
N ALA A 3 2.23 8.51 18.78
CA ALA A 3 2.88 9.62 19.46
C ALA A 3 2.38 11.02 19.04
N LYS A 4 1.46 11.13 18.06
CA LYS A 4 0.91 12.42 17.56
C LYS A 4 1.99 13.45 17.19
N ILE A 5 3.08 12.99 16.59
CA ILE A 5 4.17 13.87 16.10
C ILE A 5 3.73 14.43 14.74
N PRO A 6 3.66 15.76 14.55
CA PRO A 6 3.32 16.35 13.26
C PRO A 6 4.36 15.98 12.19
N PHE A 7 3.90 15.66 10.97
CA PHE A 7 4.77 15.28 9.87
C PHE A 7 4.16 15.69 8.54
N HIS A 8 4.98 15.83 7.49
CA HIS A 8 4.52 16.03 6.12
C HIS A 8 5.27 15.07 5.18
N VAL A 9 4.51 14.41 4.29
CA VAL A 9 5.05 13.49 3.28
C VAL A 9 5.19 14.23 1.95
N GLN A 10 6.43 14.35 1.47
CA GLN A 10 6.71 15.03 0.21
C GLN A 10 6.05 14.30 -0.99
N ASN A 11 5.08 14.96 -1.63
CA ASN A 11 4.15 14.52 -2.71
C ASN A 11 2.73 14.10 -2.28
N GLY A 12 2.37 14.20 -1.00
CA GLY A 12 0.98 14.22 -0.53
C GLY A 12 0.11 12.96 -0.72
N GLN A 13 0.56 11.96 -1.49
CA GLN A 13 -0.16 10.72 -1.67
C GLN A 13 0.34 9.66 -0.69
N THR A 14 -0.54 9.15 0.15
CA THR A 14 -0.19 8.08 1.09
C THR A 14 -0.03 6.74 0.38
N PHE A 15 0.58 5.77 1.06
CA PHE A 15 0.66 4.39 0.55
C PHE A 15 -0.74 3.82 0.21
N TYR A 16 -1.76 4.14 1.02
CA TYR A 16 -3.12 3.63 0.86
C TYR A 16 -3.90 4.28 -0.29
N ASP A 17 -3.47 5.45 -0.75
CA ASP A 17 -4.08 6.15 -1.90
C ASP A 17 -3.62 5.62 -3.26
N ARG A 18 -2.58 4.78 -3.29
CA ARG A 18 -2.09 4.17 -4.53
C ARG A 18 -3.21 3.34 -5.15
N ARG A 19 -3.43 3.49 -6.45
CA ARG A 19 -4.60 2.91 -7.14
C ARG A 19 -4.74 1.40 -6.91
N GLU A 20 -3.64 0.66 -7.06
CA GLU A 20 -3.57 -0.79 -6.88
C GLU A 20 -3.88 -1.24 -5.45
N VAL A 21 -3.57 -0.40 -4.46
CA VAL A 21 -3.87 -0.64 -3.04
C VAL A 21 -5.32 -0.26 -2.74
N ARG A 22 -5.71 0.96 -3.12
CA ARG A 22 -7.05 1.51 -2.90
C ARG A 22 -8.15 0.61 -3.46
N CYS A 23 -7.95 0.06 -4.66
CA CYS A 23 -8.93 -0.85 -5.24
C CYS A 23 -9.13 -2.12 -4.39
N LEU A 24 -8.08 -2.69 -3.78
CA LEU A 24 -8.23 -3.83 -2.86
C LEU A 24 -8.91 -3.42 -1.55
N LEU A 25 -8.62 -2.23 -1.02
CA LEU A 25 -9.34 -1.69 0.13
C LEU A 25 -10.82 -1.48 -0.18
N ASP A 26 -11.17 -1.00 -1.37
CA ASP A 26 -12.57 -0.83 -1.78
C ASP A 26 -13.29 -2.18 -1.91
N TYR A 27 -12.62 -3.25 -2.35
CA TYR A 27 -13.18 -4.60 -2.25
C TYR A 27 -13.50 -4.99 -0.81
N LEU A 28 -12.56 -4.75 0.11
CA LEU A 28 -12.78 -5.01 1.53
C LEU A 28 -13.93 -4.17 2.11
N ARG A 29 -14.06 -2.89 1.73
CA ARG A 29 -15.17 -2.02 2.12
C ARG A 29 -16.51 -2.53 1.64
N VAL A 30 -16.61 -2.98 0.39
CA VAL A 30 -17.84 -3.61 -0.11
C VAL A 30 -18.15 -4.86 0.69
N ILE A 31 -17.16 -5.71 0.96
CA ILE A 31 -17.36 -6.94 1.74
C ILE A 31 -17.86 -6.62 3.16
N ASN A 32 -17.23 -5.67 3.83
CA ASN A 32 -17.51 -5.32 5.22
C ASN A 32 -18.78 -4.48 5.39
N ALA A 33 -19.11 -3.63 4.42
CA ALA A 33 -20.11 -2.56 4.57
C ALA A 33 -21.00 -2.37 3.32
N HIS A 34 -21.33 -3.44 2.59
CA HIS A 34 -22.15 -3.41 1.36
C HIS A 34 -23.51 -2.69 1.48
N ASP A 35 -24.03 -2.51 2.69
CA ASP A 35 -25.32 -1.87 2.96
C ASP A 35 -25.20 -0.42 3.48
N SER A 36 -24.04 0.22 3.24
CA SER A 36 -23.71 1.58 3.70
C SER A 36 -23.39 2.53 2.53
N ASP A 37 -23.32 3.84 2.81
CA ASP A 37 -22.89 4.83 1.83
C ASP A 37 -21.42 4.60 1.39
N GLU A 38 -20.55 4.25 2.33
CA GLU A 38 -19.15 3.89 2.04
C GLU A 38 -19.05 2.66 1.12
N GLY A 39 -19.88 1.64 1.39
CA GLY A 39 -19.96 0.45 0.54
C GLY A 39 -20.45 0.76 -0.87
N ASP A 40 -21.41 1.68 -1.01
CA ASP A 40 -21.91 2.15 -2.30
C ASP A 40 -20.80 2.88 -3.10
N GLU A 41 -20.03 3.76 -2.47
CA GLU A 41 -18.90 4.45 -3.10
C GLU A 41 -17.80 3.48 -3.51
N ALA A 42 -17.41 2.58 -2.60
CA ALA A 42 -16.41 1.55 -2.85
C ALA A 42 -16.82 0.63 -4.01
N LEU A 43 -18.10 0.21 -4.06
CA LEU A 43 -18.62 -0.61 -5.14
C LEU A 43 -18.44 0.08 -6.49
N LEU A 44 -18.73 1.37 -6.59
CA LEU A 44 -18.52 2.13 -7.82
C LEU A 44 -17.04 2.14 -8.23
N ASN A 45 -16.11 2.25 -7.29
CA ASN A 45 -14.67 2.23 -7.61
C ASN A 45 -14.21 0.88 -8.18
N ILE A 46 -14.73 -0.24 -7.67
CA ILE A 46 -14.30 -1.59 -8.06
C ILE A 46 -15.12 -2.22 -9.19
N LEU A 47 -16.27 -1.64 -9.53
CA LEU A 47 -17.25 -2.27 -10.44
C LEU A 47 -16.61 -2.74 -11.75
N ASN A 48 -15.70 -1.93 -12.30
CA ASN A 48 -14.97 -2.22 -13.53
C ASN A 48 -13.47 -2.53 -13.31
N VAL A 49 -13.10 -3.01 -12.12
CA VAL A 49 -11.72 -3.34 -11.74
C VAL A 49 -11.68 -4.75 -11.14
N PRO A 50 -11.15 -5.79 -11.83
CA PRO A 50 -10.69 -5.79 -13.22
C PRO A 50 -11.79 -5.48 -14.25
N VAL A 51 -11.41 -5.29 -15.52
CA VAL A 51 -12.35 -4.85 -16.58
C VAL A 51 -13.55 -5.79 -16.68
N ARG A 52 -14.76 -5.24 -16.49
CA ARG A 52 -16.05 -5.91 -16.70
C ARG A 52 -16.89 -5.27 -17.80
N TYR A 53 -16.29 -4.34 -18.55
CA TYR A 53 -16.91 -3.56 -19.62
C TYR A 53 -18.12 -2.75 -19.15
N ILE A 54 -18.06 -2.26 -17.90
CA ILE A 54 -19.14 -1.50 -17.28
C ILE A 54 -18.93 -0.02 -17.58
N SER A 55 -19.79 0.52 -18.44
CA SER A 55 -19.80 1.93 -18.84
C SER A 55 -20.47 2.83 -17.78
N ASN A 56 -20.28 4.14 -17.92
CA ASN A 56 -20.99 5.14 -17.10
C ASN A 56 -22.51 5.00 -17.22
N ALA A 57 -23.03 4.66 -18.40
CA ALA A 57 -24.46 4.42 -18.57
C ALA A 57 -25.01 3.28 -17.69
N ILE A 58 -24.26 2.18 -17.54
CA ILE A 58 -24.67 1.07 -16.65
C ILE A 58 -24.58 1.50 -15.17
N ARG A 59 -23.57 2.31 -14.82
CA ARG A 59 -23.40 2.86 -13.46
C ARG A 59 -24.56 3.78 -13.08
N ASP A 60 -24.97 4.65 -14.00
CA ASP A 60 -26.08 5.57 -13.79
C ASP A 60 -27.43 4.82 -13.73
N GLN A 61 -27.61 3.79 -14.56
CA GLN A 61 -28.75 2.88 -14.48
C GLN A 61 -28.83 2.18 -13.12
N LEU A 62 -27.70 1.70 -12.60
CA LEU A 62 -27.63 1.07 -11.28
C LEU A 62 -28.04 2.05 -10.17
N LYS A 63 -27.46 3.26 -10.17
CA LYS A 63 -27.81 4.31 -9.20
C LYS A 63 -29.30 4.63 -9.24
N GLU A 64 -29.85 4.83 -10.42
CA GLU A 64 -31.25 5.19 -10.60
C GLU A 64 -32.20 4.05 -10.20
N TYR A 65 -31.86 2.81 -10.57
CA TYR A 65 -32.60 1.61 -10.16
C TYR A 65 -32.65 1.45 -8.63
N SER A 66 -31.50 1.58 -7.98
CA SER A 66 -31.36 1.52 -6.53
C SER A 66 -32.15 2.63 -5.83
N ARG A 67 -32.03 3.87 -6.32
CA ARG A 67 -32.75 5.04 -5.81
C ARG A 67 -34.27 4.86 -5.89
N HIS A 68 -34.78 4.38 -7.02
CA HIS A 68 -36.21 4.14 -7.21
C HIS A 68 -36.78 3.05 -6.30
N ARG A 69 -35.96 2.06 -5.94
CA ARG A 69 -36.38 0.93 -5.07
C ARG A 69 -36.06 1.14 -3.59
N GLY A 70 -35.34 2.19 -3.25
CA GLY A 70 -34.90 2.44 -1.87
C GLY A 70 -33.96 1.36 -1.34
N ILE A 71 -33.08 0.83 -2.21
CA ILE A 71 -32.09 -0.21 -1.86
C ILE A 71 -30.67 0.28 -2.15
N ARG A 72 -29.67 -0.27 -1.46
CA ARG A 72 -28.25 0.00 -1.69
C ARG A 72 -27.76 -0.51 -3.05
N LEU A 73 -26.63 -0.01 -3.53
CA LEU A 73 -26.11 -0.32 -4.86
C LEU A 73 -25.75 -1.80 -4.99
N TYR A 74 -25.22 -2.44 -3.95
CA TYR A 74 -24.91 -3.87 -4.01
C TYR A 74 -26.18 -4.72 -4.25
N ARG A 75 -27.26 -4.44 -3.49
CA ARG A 75 -28.58 -5.07 -3.69
C ARG A 75 -29.19 -4.72 -5.04
N GLY A 76 -29.00 -3.48 -5.50
CA GLY A 76 -29.36 -3.06 -6.85
C GLY A 76 -28.66 -3.89 -7.91
N LEU A 77 -27.35 -4.14 -7.76
CA LEU A 77 -26.54 -4.90 -8.71
C LEU A 77 -26.98 -6.37 -8.77
N GLN A 78 -27.38 -6.95 -7.62
CA GLN A 78 -27.92 -8.31 -7.54
C GLN A 78 -29.27 -8.46 -8.26
N SER A 79 -30.10 -7.41 -8.31
CA SER A 79 -31.50 -7.49 -8.75
C SER A 79 -31.79 -6.78 -10.08
N MET A 80 -30.93 -5.87 -10.52
CA MET A 80 -31.08 -5.13 -11.78
C MET A 80 -30.87 -6.05 -12.98
N ILE A 81 -31.69 -5.88 -14.01
CA ILE A 81 -31.51 -6.58 -15.29
C ILE A 81 -30.49 -5.83 -16.13
N ILE A 82 -29.35 -6.48 -16.39
CA ILE A 82 -28.29 -5.95 -17.26
C ILE A 82 -28.50 -6.49 -18.67
N MET A 83 -28.77 -5.61 -19.64
CA MET A 83 -29.15 -6.02 -20.98
C MET A 83 -28.02 -6.71 -21.75
N VAL A 84 -26.78 -6.24 -21.60
CA VAL A 84 -25.61 -6.78 -22.31
C VAL A 84 -25.23 -8.14 -21.72
N PRO A 85 -25.38 -9.27 -22.47
CA PRO A 85 -25.24 -10.61 -21.89
C PRO A 85 -23.86 -10.92 -21.30
N TYR A 86 -22.79 -10.48 -21.97
CA TYR A 86 -21.44 -10.71 -21.50
C TYR A 86 -21.11 -9.91 -20.21
N VAL A 87 -21.54 -8.65 -20.14
CA VAL A 87 -21.41 -7.83 -18.91
C VAL A 87 -22.22 -8.44 -17.76
N ARG A 88 -23.45 -8.91 -18.04
CA ARG A 88 -24.28 -9.63 -17.07
C ARG A 88 -23.57 -10.87 -16.53
N LYS A 89 -22.90 -11.65 -17.38
CA LYS A 89 -22.13 -12.82 -16.96
C LYS A 89 -21.00 -12.44 -16.00
N LEU A 90 -20.17 -11.46 -16.36
CA LEU A 90 -19.04 -11.02 -15.52
C LEU A 90 -19.50 -10.46 -14.16
N ILE A 91 -20.63 -9.75 -14.12
CA ILE A 91 -21.21 -9.25 -12.86
C ILE A 91 -21.73 -10.40 -12.01
N LYS A 92 -22.39 -11.40 -12.60
CA LYS A 92 -22.82 -12.59 -11.87
C LYS A 92 -21.65 -13.37 -11.28
N GLU A 93 -20.54 -13.48 -12.00
CA GLU A 93 -19.30 -14.11 -11.51
C GLU A 93 -18.71 -13.31 -10.33
N MET A 94 -18.69 -11.98 -10.43
CA MET A 94 -18.26 -11.11 -9.33
C MET A 94 -19.16 -11.27 -8.10
N LEU A 95 -20.49 -11.21 -8.27
CA LEU A 95 -21.44 -11.37 -7.18
C LEU A 95 -21.33 -12.75 -6.53
N ALA A 96 -21.21 -13.82 -7.32
CA ALA A 96 -21.03 -15.18 -6.81
C ALA A 96 -19.74 -15.35 -5.98
N PHE A 97 -18.69 -14.58 -6.29
CA PHE A 97 -17.48 -14.52 -5.48
C PHE A 97 -17.67 -13.68 -4.21
N MET A 98 -18.34 -12.53 -4.31
CA MET A 98 -18.48 -11.56 -3.22
C MET A 98 -19.53 -11.96 -2.17
N ASP A 99 -20.64 -12.56 -2.58
CA ASP A 99 -21.76 -12.93 -1.71
C ASP A 99 -21.32 -13.76 -0.48
N PRO A 100 -20.58 -14.89 -0.61
CA PRO A 100 -20.15 -15.66 0.56
C PRO A 100 -19.15 -14.90 1.45
N LEU A 101 -18.36 -13.99 0.88
CA LEU A 101 -17.42 -13.16 1.64
C LEU A 101 -18.18 -12.12 2.47
N ILE A 102 -19.22 -11.51 1.90
CA ILE A 102 -20.11 -10.58 2.59
C ILE A 102 -20.85 -11.28 3.74
N GLU A 103 -21.38 -12.47 3.50
CA GLU A 103 -22.10 -13.24 4.52
C GLU A 103 -21.24 -13.62 5.74
N SER A 104 -19.92 -13.73 5.55
CA SER A 104 -18.97 -14.14 6.59
C SER A 104 -17.99 -13.05 7.02
N ALA A 105 -18.20 -11.80 6.57
CA ALA A 105 -17.23 -10.70 6.67
C ALA A 105 -16.69 -10.47 8.10
N GLU A 106 -17.53 -10.65 9.13
CA GLU A 106 -17.16 -10.44 10.53
C GLU A 106 -16.10 -11.43 11.07
N TYR A 107 -15.89 -12.56 10.39
CA TYR A 107 -14.93 -13.60 10.78
C TYR A 107 -13.76 -13.75 9.81
N LEU A 108 -13.72 -12.94 8.75
CA LEU A 108 -12.68 -13.06 7.72
C LEU A 108 -11.45 -12.23 8.07
N GLU A 109 -10.29 -12.87 7.97
CA GLU A 109 -9.02 -12.16 8.03
C GLU A 109 -8.78 -11.41 6.71
N PRO A 110 -8.45 -10.11 6.74
CA PRO A 110 -8.31 -9.29 5.54
C PRO A 110 -7.19 -9.80 4.62
N VAL A 111 -6.12 -10.38 5.16
CA VAL A 111 -5.03 -10.97 4.35
C VAL A 111 -5.53 -12.11 3.45
N GLN A 112 -6.43 -12.95 3.98
CA GLN A 112 -6.99 -14.10 3.25
C GLN A 112 -7.96 -13.63 2.17
N VAL A 113 -8.75 -12.60 2.46
CA VAL A 113 -9.66 -11.99 1.48
C VAL A 113 -8.90 -11.31 0.36
N ILE A 114 -7.86 -10.52 0.68
CA ILE A 114 -6.97 -9.91 -0.33
C ILE A 114 -6.33 -11.01 -1.20
N GLN A 115 -5.81 -12.09 -0.61
CA GLN A 115 -5.24 -13.20 -1.37
C GLN A 115 -6.27 -13.85 -2.31
N SER A 116 -7.49 -14.06 -1.81
CA SER A 116 -8.59 -14.63 -2.59
C SER A 116 -8.98 -13.72 -3.76
N ILE A 117 -9.06 -12.40 -3.56
CA ILE A 117 -9.33 -11.41 -4.62
C ILE A 117 -8.21 -11.43 -5.66
N ARG A 118 -6.94 -11.40 -5.23
CA ARG A 118 -5.78 -11.42 -6.13
C ARG A 118 -5.82 -12.63 -7.06
N THR A 119 -6.18 -13.79 -6.50
CA THR A 119 -6.20 -15.07 -7.21
C THR A 119 -7.44 -15.21 -8.10
N ALA A 120 -8.64 -14.97 -7.56
CA ALA A 120 -9.90 -15.18 -8.28
C ALA A 120 -10.11 -14.21 -9.45
N PHE A 121 -9.61 -12.98 -9.33
CA PHE A 121 -9.73 -11.98 -10.37
C PHE A 121 -8.45 -11.73 -11.15
N ASP A 122 -7.39 -12.52 -10.91
CA ASP A 122 -6.10 -12.36 -11.57
C ASP A 122 -5.60 -10.90 -11.53
N TYR A 123 -5.73 -10.33 -10.33
CA TYR A 123 -5.61 -8.90 -10.09
C TYR A 123 -4.20 -8.38 -10.37
N ASP A 124 -3.19 -9.19 -10.05
CA ASP A 124 -1.79 -8.88 -10.27
C ASP A 124 -1.51 -8.67 -11.77
N ARG A 125 -1.97 -9.60 -12.61
CA ARG A 125 -1.88 -9.50 -14.07
C ARG A 125 -2.63 -8.27 -14.59
N PHE A 126 -3.83 -8.03 -14.07
CA PHE A 126 -4.65 -6.87 -14.44
C PHE A 126 -3.99 -5.53 -14.08
N ILE A 127 -3.35 -5.41 -12.92
CA ILE A 127 -2.76 -4.15 -12.46
C ILE A 127 -1.43 -3.83 -13.16
N VAL A 128 -0.63 -4.86 -13.44
CA VAL A 128 0.64 -4.69 -14.15
C VAL A 128 0.43 -4.52 -15.65
N ASP A 129 -0.66 -5.06 -16.21
CA ASP A 129 -0.94 -5.08 -17.65
C ASP A 129 0.12 -5.87 -18.43
N GLU A 130 0.59 -6.97 -17.84
CA GLU A 130 1.59 -7.89 -18.40
C GLU A 130 1.16 -9.33 -18.13
N ASP A 131 1.40 -10.27 -19.06
CA ASP A 131 0.99 -11.67 -18.90
C ASP A 131 1.65 -12.38 -17.72
N ILE A 132 2.90 -12.02 -17.43
CA ILE A 132 3.68 -12.57 -16.33
C ILE A 132 4.26 -11.40 -15.52
N PRO A 133 3.55 -10.96 -14.47
CA PRO A 133 4.04 -9.90 -13.60
C PRO A 133 5.40 -10.26 -13.01
N SER A 134 6.35 -9.33 -13.11
CA SER A 134 7.63 -9.49 -12.41
C SER A 134 7.41 -9.45 -10.89
N PRO A 135 8.02 -10.35 -10.10
CA PRO A 135 8.03 -10.27 -8.64
C PRO A 135 8.58 -8.94 -8.11
N ASP A 136 9.38 -8.28 -8.96
CA ASP A 136 10.07 -7.03 -8.68
C ASP A 136 9.29 -5.78 -9.09
N ASP A 137 8.09 -5.93 -9.66
CA ASP A 137 7.23 -4.82 -10.05
C ASP A 137 6.80 -3.98 -8.84
N VAL A 138 6.73 -2.66 -9.03
CA VAL A 138 6.44 -1.71 -7.94
C VAL A 138 5.01 -1.87 -7.44
N LYS A 139 4.03 -2.13 -8.32
CA LYS A 139 2.62 -2.30 -7.94
C LYS A 139 2.43 -3.63 -7.23
N ILE A 140 3.08 -4.70 -7.72
CA ILE A 140 3.10 -6.00 -7.03
C ILE A 140 3.68 -5.88 -5.63
N ASN A 141 4.80 -5.16 -5.50
CA ASN A 141 5.38 -4.90 -4.19
C ASN A 141 4.43 -4.12 -3.28
N ASN A 142 3.70 -3.12 -3.78
CA ASN A 142 2.71 -2.38 -2.97
C ASN A 142 1.59 -3.30 -2.48
N ILE A 143 1.10 -4.22 -3.32
CA ILE A 143 0.07 -5.19 -2.92
C ILE A 143 0.62 -6.19 -1.89
N ASN A 144 1.87 -6.66 -2.05
CA ASN A 144 2.53 -7.51 -1.07
C ASN A 144 2.70 -6.79 0.28
N GLN A 145 3.05 -5.50 0.29
CA GLN A 145 3.07 -4.66 1.49
C GLN A 145 1.71 -4.59 2.16
N LEU A 146 0.64 -4.42 1.37
CA LEU A 146 -0.72 -4.37 1.88
C LEU A 146 -1.10 -5.67 2.58
N GLN A 147 -0.78 -6.83 2.00
CA GLN A 147 -1.05 -8.13 2.64
C GLN A 147 -0.28 -8.32 3.94
N LEU A 148 0.98 -7.90 4.00
CA LEU A 148 1.78 -7.97 5.21
C LEU A 148 1.23 -7.07 6.32
N ALA A 149 0.72 -5.89 5.96
CA ALA A 149 0.03 -5.02 6.90
C ALA A 149 -1.29 -5.66 7.38
N ALA A 150 -2.08 -6.20 6.46
CA ALA A 150 -3.36 -6.86 6.74
C ALA A 150 -3.21 -8.11 7.61
N ALA A 151 -2.11 -8.84 7.50
CA ALA A 151 -1.83 -10.04 8.30
C ALA A 151 -1.74 -9.79 9.82
N ARG A 152 -1.68 -8.53 10.24
CA ARG A 152 -1.64 -8.12 11.66
C ARG A 152 -3.04 -7.97 12.28
N TYR A 153 -4.10 -8.11 11.47
CA TYR A 153 -5.48 -7.84 11.86
C TYR A 153 -6.33 -9.10 11.67
N SER A 154 -7.22 -9.36 12.63
CA SER A 154 -8.09 -10.53 12.64
C SER A 154 -9.40 -10.33 11.87
N THR A 155 -9.78 -9.09 11.57
CA THR A 155 -11.06 -8.77 10.91
C THR A 155 -10.87 -7.67 9.87
N ILE A 156 -11.73 -7.65 8.85
CA ILE A 156 -11.70 -6.60 7.82
C ILE A 156 -11.93 -5.21 8.41
N GLY A 157 -12.93 -5.05 9.29
CA GLY A 157 -13.28 -3.76 9.91
C GLY A 157 -12.11 -3.10 10.64
N THR A 158 -11.41 -3.82 11.53
CA THR A 158 -10.27 -3.26 12.26
C THR A 158 -9.08 -2.89 11.37
N PHE A 159 -8.92 -3.56 10.23
CA PHE A 159 -7.90 -3.19 9.26
C PHE A 159 -8.30 -1.93 8.49
N LEU A 160 -9.56 -1.80 8.06
CA LEU A 160 -10.06 -0.61 7.39
C LEU A 160 -9.97 0.64 8.28
N GLU A 161 -10.38 0.54 9.54
CA GLU A 161 -10.22 1.62 10.53
C GLU A 161 -8.76 2.11 10.65
N TYR A 162 -7.82 1.16 10.66
CA TYR A 162 -6.40 1.49 10.66
C TYR A 162 -5.99 2.19 9.37
N THR A 163 -6.40 1.72 8.19
CA THR A 163 -6.02 2.35 6.92
C THR A 163 -6.63 3.75 6.76
N ASP A 164 -7.85 3.96 7.24
CA ASP A 164 -8.56 5.24 7.14
C ASP A 164 -7.93 6.30 8.04
N SER A 165 -7.33 5.89 9.17
CA SER A 165 -6.58 6.81 10.04
C SER A 165 -5.43 7.54 9.31
N PHE A 166 -4.89 6.96 8.23
CA PHE A 166 -3.88 7.61 7.41
C PHE A 166 -4.44 8.58 6.37
N GLN A 167 -5.70 8.43 5.96
CA GLN A 167 -6.35 9.38 5.07
C GLN A 167 -6.65 10.69 5.82
N ASP A 168 -7.08 10.58 7.08
CA ASP A 168 -7.27 11.73 7.96
C ASP A 168 -5.95 12.43 8.31
N GLU A 169 -4.86 11.67 8.51
CA GLU A 169 -3.52 12.23 8.76
C GLU A 169 -2.85 12.81 7.50
N ALA A 170 -3.23 12.40 6.29
CA ALA A 170 -2.78 13.04 5.04
C ALA A 170 -3.25 14.51 4.94
N VAL A 171 -4.28 14.88 5.70
CA VAL A 171 -4.74 16.26 5.86
C VAL A 171 -3.79 17.07 6.76
N ALA A 172 -2.97 16.42 7.59
CA ALA A 172 -1.87 17.04 8.31
C ALA A 172 -0.65 17.22 7.39
N ASP A 173 -0.78 18.01 6.31
CA ASP A 173 0.36 18.61 5.60
C ASP A 173 0.97 19.72 6.48
N ASP A 174 1.42 19.33 7.68
CA ASP A 174 2.10 20.26 8.57
C ASP A 174 3.53 20.44 8.06
N LYS A 175 3.73 21.49 7.27
CA LYS A 175 5.02 21.86 6.70
C LYS A 175 6.06 22.23 7.76
N GLU A 176 5.64 22.51 8.99
CA GLU A 176 6.53 22.74 10.14
C GLU A 176 6.85 21.44 10.90
N GLY A 177 6.22 20.31 10.53
CA GLY A 177 6.45 18.99 11.11
C GLY A 177 7.66 18.23 10.55
N VAL A 178 7.80 16.96 10.98
CA VAL A 178 8.84 16.06 10.48
C VAL A 178 8.66 15.79 8.98
N SER A 179 9.68 16.06 8.18
CA SER A 179 9.63 15.82 6.74
C SER A 179 9.94 14.36 6.39
N LEU A 180 8.98 13.64 5.80
CA LEU A 180 9.16 12.30 5.25
C LEU A 180 9.32 12.39 3.73
N MET A 181 10.42 11.83 3.21
CA MET A 181 10.71 11.84 1.78
C MET A 181 11.61 10.67 1.38
N THR A 182 11.68 10.41 0.07
CA THR A 182 12.67 9.48 -0.49
C THR A 182 14.02 10.16 -0.61
N VAL A 183 15.10 9.37 -0.60
CA VAL A 183 16.48 9.89 -0.75
C VAL A 183 16.65 10.72 -2.03
N HIS A 184 16.02 10.30 -3.13
CA HIS A 184 16.05 11.04 -4.39
C HIS A 184 15.46 12.44 -4.27
N LYS A 185 14.40 12.61 -3.48
CA LYS A 185 13.74 13.90 -3.26
C LYS A 185 14.48 14.81 -2.28
N ALA A 186 15.32 14.22 -1.42
CA ALA A 186 16.18 14.97 -0.51
C ALA A 186 17.38 15.65 -1.22
N LYS A 187 17.65 15.34 -2.49
CA LYS A 187 18.79 15.89 -3.23
C LYS A 187 18.73 17.42 -3.28
N GLY A 188 19.79 18.07 -2.77
CA GLY A 188 19.89 19.54 -2.71
C GLY A 188 19.24 20.17 -1.48
N LEU A 189 18.61 19.38 -0.61
CA LEU A 189 18.11 19.82 0.69
C LEU A 189 19.11 19.50 1.79
N GLU A 190 19.01 20.16 2.93
CA GLU A 190 19.82 19.88 4.13
C GLU A 190 18.95 20.07 5.36
N PHE A 191 19.17 19.25 6.39
CA PHE A 191 18.36 19.22 7.60
C PHE A 191 19.25 19.17 8.85
N PRO A 192 18.88 19.85 9.94
CA PRO A 192 19.61 19.78 11.21
C PRO A 192 19.81 18.33 11.69
N VAL A 193 18.77 17.51 11.56
CA VAL A 193 18.75 16.10 11.98
C VAL A 193 18.16 15.25 10.87
N VAL A 194 18.82 14.13 10.54
CA VAL A 194 18.34 13.16 9.54
C VAL A 194 18.25 11.77 10.15
N PHE A 195 17.12 11.10 9.91
CA PHE A 195 16.95 9.67 10.16
C PHE A 195 16.95 8.94 8.82
N LEU A 196 18.05 8.24 8.51
CA LEU A 196 18.13 7.34 7.37
C LEU A 196 17.76 5.93 7.82
N ILE A 197 16.54 5.52 7.47
CA ILE A 197 15.98 4.22 7.81
C ILE A 197 16.08 3.24 6.64
N GLY A 198 15.90 1.94 6.92
CA GLY A 198 15.79 0.93 5.85
C GLY A 198 17.13 0.56 5.22
N LEU A 199 18.22 0.64 5.98
CA LEU A 199 19.54 0.16 5.55
C LEU A 199 19.62 -1.37 5.64
N VAL A 200 18.88 -2.01 4.75
CA VAL A 200 18.70 -3.47 4.65
C VAL A 200 19.16 -3.94 3.27
N GLU A 201 19.88 -5.06 3.19
CA GLU A 201 20.19 -5.73 1.93
C GLU A 201 18.90 -6.12 1.19
N GLY A 202 18.81 -5.78 -0.10
CA GLY A 202 17.60 -5.93 -0.90
C GLY A 202 16.68 -4.69 -0.88
N LEU A 203 16.97 -3.69 -0.03
CA LEU A 203 16.30 -2.38 -0.03
C LEU A 203 17.29 -1.24 -0.34
N MET A 204 18.39 -1.18 0.41
CA MET A 204 19.50 -0.25 0.20
C MET A 204 20.80 -0.90 0.71
N PRO A 205 21.58 -1.58 -0.15
CA PRO A 205 21.40 -1.69 -1.60
C PRO A 205 20.17 -2.53 -1.98
N SER A 206 19.48 -2.20 -3.07
CA SER A 206 18.30 -2.95 -3.54
C SER A 206 18.66 -4.30 -4.17
N GLY A 207 19.95 -4.50 -4.47
CA GLY A 207 20.43 -5.65 -5.24
C GLY A 207 20.13 -5.56 -6.73
N LYS A 208 19.43 -4.50 -7.17
CA LYS A 208 19.16 -4.20 -8.58
C LYS A 208 20.03 -3.05 -9.04
N GLY A 209 20.60 -3.17 -10.24
CA GLY A 209 21.39 -2.10 -10.83
C GLY A 209 22.82 -2.02 -10.30
N ASN A 210 23.42 -0.84 -10.43
CA ASN A 210 24.83 -0.63 -10.13
C ASN A 210 25.03 -0.28 -8.65
N LEU A 211 25.77 -1.13 -7.93
CA LEU A 211 26.09 -0.93 -6.51
C LEU A 211 26.77 0.42 -6.23
N GLU A 212 27.63 0.90 -7.14
CA GLU A 212 28.27 2.21 -7.01
C GLU A 212 27.24 3.35 -7.06
N GLU A 213 26.18 3.20 -7.86
CA GLU A 213 25.13 4.21 -7.94
C GLU A 213 24.26 4.19 -6.67
N GLU A 214 23.95 3.00 -6.15
CA GLU A 214 23.24 2.90 -4.87
C GLU A 214 24.07 3.42 -3.70
N ARG A 215 25.39 3.23 -3.73
CA ARG A 215 26.31 3.84 -2.77
C ARG A 215 26.26 5.36 -2.85
N ARG A 216 26.23 5.94 -4.06
CA ARG A 216 26.06 7.39 -4.25
C ARG A 216 24.72 7.87 -3.71
N ILE A 217 23.63 7.14 -3.92
CA ILE A 217 22.31 7.46 -3.36
C ILE A 217 22.40 7.45 -1.83
N CYS A 218 22.98 6.42 -1.22
CA CYS A 218 23.19 6.36 0.22
C CYS A 218 24.05 7.54 0.74
N PHE A 219 25.13 7.88 0.03
CA PHE A 219 25.96 9.04 0.35
C PHE A 219 25.19 10.36 0.28
N VAL A 220 24.31 10.53 -0.72
CA VAL A 220 23.42 11.70 -0.80
C VAL A 220 22.56 11.78 0.46
N ALA A 221 21.93 10.68 0.89
CA ALA A 221 21.12 10.66 2.12
C ALA A 221 21.91 11.06 3.37
N ILE A 222 23.09 10.47 3.55
CA ILE A 222 23.99 10.74 4.68
C ILE A 222 24.41 12.21 4.71
N SER A 223 24.76 12.77 3.55
CA SER A 223 25.20 14.17 3.42
C SER A 223 24.08 15.21 3.55
N ARG A 224 22.81 14.80 3.77
CA ARG A 224 21.73 15.75 4.06
C ARG A 224 21.74 16.22 5.53
N ALA A 225 22.45 15.52 6.41
CA ALA A 225 22.48 15.83 7.84
C ALA A 225 23.50 16.94 8.16
N MET A 226 23.08 17.99 8.86
CA MET A 226 23.98 19.07 9.31
C MET A 226 24.60 18.79 10.68
N HIS A 227 23.84 18.23 11.63
CA HIS A 227 24.29 18.05 13.01
C HIS A 227 24.22 16.60 13.47
N LEU A 228 23.07 15.95 13.30
CA LEU A 228 22.84 14.58 13.76
C LEU A 228 22.34 13.70 12.61
N LEU A 229 22.94 12.53 12.51
CA LEU A 229 22.54 11.47 11.59
C LEU A 229 22.26 10.19 12.37
N PHE A 230 21.05 9.69 12.24
CA PHE A 230 20.64 8.40 12.77
C PHE A 230 20.50 7.42 11.61
N LEU A 231 21.23 6.30 11.69
CA LEU A 231 21.16 5.21 10.72
C LEU A 231 20.46 4.01 11.38
N SER A 232 19.50 3.40 10.69
CA SER A 232 18.79 2.24 11.24
C SER A 232 18.51 1.15 10.21
N TYR A 233 18.49 -0.09 10.72
CA TYR A 233 17.97 -1.25 10.02
C TYR A 233 17.12 -2.08 11.01
N PRO A 234 15.95 -2.59 10.59
CA PRO A 234 15.17 -3.49 11.42
C PRO A 234 15.81 -4.88 11.49
N LEU A 235 15.49 -5.69 12.50
CA LEU A 235 15.89 -7.11 12.53
C LEU A 235 15.01 -7.95 11.59
N ASN A 236 13.72 -7.60 11.48
CA ASN A 236 12.77 -8.22 10.58
C ASN A 236 12.21 -7.17 9.64
N TYR A 237 12.20 -7.47 8.34
CA TYR A 237 11.59 -6.66 7.30
C TYR A 237 10.58 -7.54 6.57
N LEU A 238 9.33 -7.07 6.45
CA LEU A 238 8.27 -7.80 5.74
C LEU A 238 7.98 -9.20 6.30
N GLY A 239 8.06 -9.34 7.62
CA GLY A 239 7.84 -10.63 8.30
C GLY A 239 8.98 -11.64 8.12
N GLN A 240 10.06 -11.26 7.43
CA GLN A 240 11.24 -12.09 7.23
C GLN A 240 12.45 -11.52 8.00
N PRO A 241 13.37 -12.36 8.49
CA PRO A 241 14.66 -11.90 8.98
C PRO A 241 15.36 -11.07 7.91
N SER A 242 15.84 -9.90 8.29
CA SER A 242 16.47 -8.98 7.36
C SER A 242 17.97 -8.89 7.58
N LYS A 243 18.72 -8.76 6.49
CA LYS A 243 20.17 -8.66 6.53
C LYS A 243 20.59 -7.19 6.53
N LYS A 244 21.50 -6.85 7.44
CA LYS A 244 22.09 -5.51 7.55
C LYS A 244 22.74 -5.09 6.23
N SER A 245 22.47 -3.88 5.76
CA SER A 245 23.11 -3.28 4.58
C SER A 245 24.62 -3.17 4.72
N ILE A 246 25.35 -3.49 3.65
CA ILE A 246 26.79 -3.24 3.57
C ILE A 246 27.16 -1.77 3.80
N PHE A 247 26.29 -0.82 3.46
CA PHE A 247 26.58 0.62 3.58
C PHE A 247 26.67 1.08 5.04
N LEU A 248 26.00 0.38 5.96
CA LEU A 248 26.17 0.64 7.40
C LEU A 248 27.57 0.29 7.87
N ASP A 249 28.11 -0.83 7.42
CA ASP A 249 29.47 -1.23 7.74
C ASP A 249 30.45 -0.26 7.09
N GLU A 250 30.31 0.06 5.80
CA GLU A 250 31.16 1.05 5.12
C GLU A 250 31.18 2.41 5.85
N ALA A 251 30.03 2.90 6.32
CA ALA A 251 29.92 4.17 7.02
C ALA A 251 30.50 4.16 8.45
N LEU A 252 30.48 3.02 9.13
CA LEU A 252 30.89 2.89 10.54
C LEU A 252 32.27 2.23 10.75
N SER A 253 32.85 1.60 9.71
CA SER A 253 34.06 0.78 9.81
C SER A 253 35.37 1.55 10.02
N ASN A 254 35.31 2.84 10.39
CA ASN A 254 36.47 3.56 10.91
C ASN A 254 36.27 3.93 12.38
N ARG A 255 36.60 2.99 13.29
CA ARG A 255 37.13 3.26 14.64
C ARG A 255 37.62 1.99 15.36
N HIS A 256 38.86 1.62 15.07
CA HIS A 256 39.89 1.55 16.11
C HIS A 256 41.21 2.03 15.50
N PRO A 257 41.72 3.23 15.84
CA PRO A 257 43.16 3.41 15.80
C PRO A 257 43.71 2.41 16.82
N SER A 258 44.50 1.45 16.36
CA SER A 258 45.36 0.66 17.22
C SER A 258 46.15 1.63 18.10
N ILE A 259 45.84 1.68 19.40
CA ILE A 259 46.74 2.28 20.37
C ILE A 259 47.95 1.35 20.38
N ASP A 260 49.01 1.78 19.70
CA ASP A 260 50.29 1.11 19.67
C ASP A 260 50.85 1.12 21.10
N LYS A 261 50.63 0.04 21.85
CA LYS A 261 51.30 -0.21 23.13
C LYS A 261 52.69 -0.77 22.85
N SER A 262 53.55 0.04 22.24
CA SER A 262 54.96 -0.28 22.06
C SER A 262 55.86 0.96 22.15
N ALA A 263 55.68 1.76 23.20
CA ALA A 263 56.70 2.72 23.63
C ALA A 263 56.51 3.09 25.12
N ALA A 264 57.01 2.23 26.00
CA ALA A 264 57.52 2.56 27.34
C ALA A 264 58.40 1.41 27.83
#